data_AF-E1ZRW7-F1
#
_entry.id   AF-E1ZRW7-F1
#
_cell.length_a   1.000
_cell.length_b   1.000
_cell.length_c   1.000
_cell.angle_alpha   90.00
_cell.angle_beta   90.00
_cell.angle_gamma   90.00
#
_symmetry.space_group_name_H-M   'P 1'
#
loop_
_entity.id
_entity.type
_entity.pdbx_description
1 polymer ?
#
loop_
_entity_poly.entity_id
_entity_poly.type
_entity_poly.pdbx_seq_one_letter_code
_entity_poly.pdbx_strand_id
1 'polypeptide(L)'
;MQASLKVQAAAAASSCRRAQQPRCQATSPMQPRAPGVAKPRVGDTRSQRNVAAHAKGAIKPMEATFTEFKLIDKSQKQDWIALLANAEFFFNDAQNEQIAENLRERVRYLSEKGEDVDMLFVCEPEWLERLFPEQAKRLRRPAVALLCPDRSWMTFMRIRLDRVIEVSLPNMSAEEVATCGQPVPKFPPPAKWTAPYKPYAWGWWDRFML
;
A
#
# COMPACT_ATOMS: atom_id res chain seq x y z
N MET A 1 36.57 7.29 -57.33
CA MET A 1 35.23 6.78 -57.68
C MET A 1 34.31 7.06 -56.51
N GLN A 2 33.49 8.11 -56.62
CA GLN A 2 32.54 8.54 -55.60
C GLN A 2 31.20 7.83 -55.87
N ALA A 3 30.63 7.16 -54.87
CA ALA A 3 29.29 6.59 -54.95
C ALA A 3 28.36 7.38 -54.02
N SER A 4 27.51 8.17 -54.66
CA SER A 4 26.41 8.94 -54.08
C SER A 4 25.22 8.01 -53.83
N LEU A 5 24.69 7.99 -52.60
CA LEU A 5 23.41 7.34 -52.29
C LEU A 5 22.40 8.40 -51.85
N LYS A 6 21.30 8.43 -52.61
CA LYS A 6 20.23 9.41 -52.59
C LYS A 6 19.33 9.21 -51.37
N VAL A 7 18.98 10.35 -50.77
CA VAL A 7 17.85 10.55 -49.86
C VAL A 7 16.55 10.34 -50.63
N GLN A 8 15.63 9.54 -50.09
CA GLN A 8 14.21 9.60 -50.45
C GLN A 8 13.37 9.70 -49.17
N ALA A 9 12.71 10.85 -49.04
CA ALA A 9 11.63 11.11 -48.12
C ALA A 9 10.33 10.54 -48.70
N ALA A 10 9.50 9.93 -47.86
CA ALA A 10 8.12 9.60 -48.18
C ALA A 10 7.20 10.22 -47.11
N ALA A 11 6.26 11.01 -47.60
CA ALA A 11 5.33 11.80 -46.83
C ALA A 11 4.12 10.99 -46.32
N ALA A 12 3.48 11.58 -45.31
CA ALA A 12 2.32 11.11 -44.59
C ALA A 12 1.07 10.88 -45.45
N ALA A 13 0.26 9.89 -45.08
CA ALA A 13 -1.18 9.91 -45.28
C ALA A 13 -1.91 9.18 -44.14
N SER A 14 -2.81 9.94 -43.54
CA SER A 14 -3.75 9.63 -42.47
C SER A 14 -4.82 8.62 -42.91
N SER A 15 -5.16 7.64 -42.06
CA SER A 15 -6.48 7.01 -42.08
C SER A 15 -6.77 6.33 -40.74
N CYS A 16 -7.44 7.06 -39.86
CA CYS A 16 -8.11 6.53 -38.69
C CYS A 16 -9.20 5.52 -39.10
N ARG A 17 -9.03 4.24 -38.77
CA ARG A 17 -10.16 3.28 -38.75
C ARG A 17 -10.55 2.99 -37.31
N ARG A 18 -11.45 3.84 -36.81
CA ARG A 18 -12.18 3.62 -35.55
C ARG A 18 -13.26 2.59 -35.81
N ALA A 19 -13.05 1.34 -35.37
CA ALA A 19 -14.09 0.33 -35.35
C ALA A 19 -15.20 0.78 -34.39
N GLN A 20 -16.37 1.14 -34.94
CA GLN A 20 -17.57 1.41 -34.17
C GLN A 20 -18.14 0.08 -33.66
N GLN A 21 -18.11 -0.13 -32.35
CA GLN A 21 -18.92 -1.17 -31.71
C GLN A 21 -20.40 -0.73 -31.69
N PRO A 22 -21.35 -1.61 -31.97
CA PRO A 22 -22.77 -1.30 -31.84
C PRO A 22 -23.15 -1.12 -30.36
N ARG A 23 -23.78 0.01 -30.06
CA ARG A 23 -24.45 0.28 -28.78
C ARG A 23 -25.62 -0.70 -28.63
N CYS A 24 -25.45 -1.74 -27.82
CA CYS A 24 -26.58 -2.49 -27.26
C CYS A 24 -27.28 -1.60 -26.23
N GLN A 25 -28.43 -1.03 -26.60
CA GLN A 25 -29.33 -0.38 -25.65
C GLN A 25 -30.06 -1.47 -24.86
N ALA A 26 -29.61 -1.73 -23.63
CA ALA A 26 -30.38 -2.51 -22.68
C ALA A 26 -31.46 -1.60 -22.07
N THR A 27 -32.67 -1.66 -22.59
CA THR A 27 -33.86 -1.13 -21.92
C THR A 27 -34.31 -2.16 -20.88
N SER A 28 -34.00 -1.92 -19.61
CA SER A 28 -34.59 -2.70 -18.52
C SER A 28 -36.08 -2.40 -18.40
N PRO A 29 -36.98 -3.40 -18.40
CA PRO A 29 -38.39 -3.16 -18.10
C PRO A 29 -38.56 -2.79 -16.62
N MET A 30 -39.07 -1.58 -16.40
CA MET A 30 -39.52 -1.06 -15.10
C MET A 30 -40.62 -1.98 -14.55
N GLN A 31 -40.32 -2.75 -13.50
CA GLN A 31 -41.37 -3.41 -12.72
C GLN A 31 -42.08 -2.36 -11.84
N PRO A 32 -43.42 -2.37 -11.76
CA PRO A 32 -44.15 -1.46 -10.89
C PRO A 32 -43.90 -1.78 -9.41
N ARG A 33 -43.69 -0.72 -8.61
CA ARG A 33 -43.57 -0.77 -7.15
C ARG A 33 -44.79 -1.45 -6.51
N ALA A 34 -44.54 -2.39 -5.61
CA ALA A 34 -45.56 -2.93 -4.72
C ALA A 34 -46.21 -1.83 -3.86
N PRO A 35 -47.52 -1.95 -3.51
CA PRO A 35 -48.22 -0.96 -2.70
C PRO A 35 -47.74 -0.94 -1.24
N GLY A 36 -47.89 0.22 -0.61
CA GLY A 36 -47.22 0.63 0.62
C GLY A 36 -47.46 -0.27 1.83
N VAL A 37 -46.37 -0.53 2.56
CA VAL A 37 -46.38 -1.07 3.91
C VAL A 37 -46.97 -0.02 4.86
N ALA A 38 -48.05 -0.38 5.55
CA ALA A 38 -48.70 0.45 6.53
C ALA A 38 -47.75 0.81 7.69
N LYS A 39 -47.73 2.09 8.06
CA LYS A 39 -46.98 2.59 9.23
C LYS A 39 -47.54 1.96 10.52
N PRO A 40 -46.71 1.41 11.43
CA PRO A 40 -47.20 0.98 12.72
C PRO A 40 -47.66 2.19 13.54
N ARG A 41 -48.85 2.05 14.14
CA ARG A 41 -49.48 3.00 15.07
C ARG A 41 -48.63 3.10 16.33
N VAL A 42 -48.11 4.30 16.63
CA VAL A 42 -47.48 4.60 17.91
C VAL A 42 -48.59 4.70 18.96
N GLY A 43 -48.70 3.69 19.81
CA GLY A 43 -49.55 3.72 20.99
C GLY A 43 -48.80 4.35 22.16
N ASP A 44 -49.29 5.48 22.65
CA ASP A 44 -48.86 6.10 23.91
C ASP A 44 -49.14 5.17 25.09
N THR A 45 -48.11 4.51 25.60
CA THR A 45 -48.08 4.00 26.97
C THR A 45 -46.76 4.39 27.62
N ARG A 46 -46.88 5.41 28.47
CA ARG A 46 -45.81 6.02 29.25
C ARG A 46 -45.30 5.04 30.32
N SER A 47 -44.42 4.13 29.93
CA SER A 47 -43.61 3.36 30.87
C SER A 47 -42.37 4.18 31.19
N GLN A 48 -42.37 4.86 32.35
CA GLN A 48 -41.17 5.47 32.91
C GLN A 48 -40.17 4.36 33.25
N ARG A 49 -39.30 4.02 32.30
CA ARG A 49 -38.09 3.26 32.58
C ARG A 49 -36.97 4.26 32.84
N ASN A 50 -36.41 4.16 34.04
CA ASN A 50 -35.33 4.96 34.57
C ASN A 50 -34.15 5.06 33.58
N VAL A 51 -34.01 6.20 32.91
CA VAL A 51 -32.85 6.56 32.09
C VAL A 51 -31.80 7.19 33.01
N ALA A 52 -31.26 6.41 33.96
CA ALA A 52 -30.24 6.89 34.87
C ALA A 52 -29.44 5.74 35.48
N ALA A 53 -28.88 4.85 34.67
CA ALA A 53 -27.70 4.04 35.00
C ALA A 53 -27.42 3.07 33.85
N HIS A 54 -26.63 3.49 32.86
CA HIS A 54 -25.65 2.64 32.15
C HIS A 54 -24.80 3.48 31.16
N ALA A 55 -24.54 4.75 31.47
CA ALA A 55 -23.51 5.55 30.79
C ALA A 55 -22.12 5.25 31.38
N LYS A 56 -21.72 3.97 31.41
CA LYS A 56 -20.37 3.51 31.74
C LYS A 56 -19.97 2.30 30.89
N GLY A 57 -20.37 2.29 29.63
CA GLY A 57 -19.64 1.56 28.60
C GLY A 57 -18.60 2.51 28.03
N ALA A 58 -17.47 2.67 28.71
CA ALA A 58 -16.29 3.20 28.04
C ALA A 58 -16.01 2.22 26.89
N ILE A 59 -16.33 2.64 25.65
CA ILE A 59 -15.76 2.00 24.47
C ILE A 59 -14.27 2.31 24.63
N LYS A 60 -13.56 1.36 25.25
CA LYS A 60 -12.10 1.34 25.22
C LYS A 60 -11.75 1.49 23.74
N PRO A 61 -10.84 2.41 23.35
CA PRO A 61 -10.29 2.33 22.01
C PRO A 61 -9.87 0.87 21.84
N MET A 62 -10.38 0.24 20.77
CA MET A 62 -10.01 -1.12 20.41
C MET A 62 -8.52 -1.04 20.07
N GLU A 63 -7.67 -1.06 21.10
CA GLU A 63 -6.28 -1.40 20.96
C GLU A 63 -6.32 -2.76 20.31
N ALA A 64 -5.96 -2.78 19.02
CA ALA A 64 -5.91 -3.98 18.23
C ALA A 64 -5.17 -5.02 19.07
N THR A 65 -5.90 -6.03 19.54
CA THR A 65 -5.33 -7.21 20.18
C THR A 65 -4.45 -7.83 19.12
N PHE A 66 -3.19 -7.42 19.12
CA PHE A 66 -2.30 -7.63 18.02
C PHE A 66 -1.49 -8.87 18.33
N THR A 67 -1.76 -9.92 17.57
CA THR A 67 -1.01 -11.16 17.58
C THR A 67 0.44 -10.84 17.20
N GLU A 68 1.36 -11.06 18.13
CA GLU A 68 2.79 -11.09 17.81
C GLU A 68 3.01 -12.11 16.69
N PHE A 69 3.47 -11.64 15.52
CA PHE A 69 3.79 -12.52 14.40
C PHE A 69 5.27 -12.87 14.42
N LYS A 70 5.60 -14.08 13.96
CA LYS A 70 6.98 -14.53 13.83
C LYS A 70 7.60 -13.87 12.60
N LEU A 71 8.65 -13.09 12.82
CA LEU A 71 9.51 -12.59 11.76
C LEU A 71 10.48 -13.69 11.31
N ILE A 72 10.89 -13.66 10.04
CA ILE A 72 11.89 -14.56 9.46
C ILE A 72 13.12 -14.76 10.39
N ASP A 73 13.65 -15.99 10.37
CA ASP A 73 14.93 -16.32 10.99
C ASP A 73 16.08 -15.46 10.45
N LYS A 74 16.65 -14.66 11.35
CA LYS A 74 17.71 -13.67 11.09
C LYS A 74 18.92 -14.20 10.31
N SER A 75 19.27 -15.47 10.49
CA SER A 75 20.48 -16.10 9.94
C SER A 75 20.32 -16.65 8.52
N GLN A 76 19.10 -16.81 8.01
CA GLN A 76 18.90 -17.47 6.72
C GLN A 76 19.26 -16.52 5.56
N LYS A 77 20.11 -17.00 4.65
CA LYS A 77 20.46 -16.27 3.42
C LYS A 77 19.40 -16.55 2.35
N GLN A 78 18.85 -15.49 1.78
CA GLN A 78 17.82 -15.59 0.76
C GLN A 78 18.05 -14.52 -0.32
N ASP A 79 17.34 -14.67 -1.43
CA ASP A 79 17.29 -13.65 -2.48
C ASP A 79 16.19 -12.64 -2.12
N TRP A 80 16.62 -11.45 -1.74
CA TRP A 80 15.72 -10.37 -1.37
C TRP A 80 15.44 -9.48 -2.58
N ILE A 81 14.22 -8.98 -2.65
CA ILE A 81 13.87 -7.88 -3.53
C ILE A 81 13.65 -6.67 -2.62
N ALA A 82 14.09 -5.50 -3.07
CA ALA A 82 13.95 -4.25 -2.37
C ALA A 82 13.19 -3.24 -3.24
N LEU A 83 12.18 -2.58 -2.67
CA LEU A 83 11.57 -1.38 -3.24
C LEU A 83 12.03 -0.17 -2.45
N LEU A 84 12.73 0.72 -3.14
CA LEU A 84 13.32 1.93 -2.58
C LEU A 84 12.45 3.15 -2.88
N ALA A 85 12.19 3.96 -1.86
CA ALA A 85 11.53 5.25 -2.00
C ALA A 85 11.90 6.20 -0.85
N ASN A 86 11.32 7.40 -0.83
CA ASN A 86 11.43 8.33 0.30
C ASN A 86 10.58 7.82 1.48
N ALA A 87 11.04 8.00 2.72
CA ALA A 87 10.26 7.69 3.91
C ALA A 87 8.93 8.46 3.98
N GLU A 88 8.92 9.73 3.57
CA GLU A 88 7.70 10.53 3.52
C GLU A 88 6.67 9.91 2.56
N PHE A 89 7.16 9.35 1.45
CA PHE A 89 6.32 8.66 0.48
C PHE A 89 5.69 7.38 1.07
N PHE A 90 6.45 6.56 1.80
CA PHE A 90 5.91 5.34 2.41
C PHE A 90 4.95 5.60 3.57
N PHE A 91 5.26 6.57 4.43
CA PHE A 91 4.61 6.69 5.74
C PHE A 91 3.60 7.84 5.86
N ASN A 92 3.73 8.89 5.06
CA ASN A 92 2.94 10.14 5.22
C ASN A 92 2.16 10.57 3.97
N ASP A 93 2.47 10.04 2.78
CA ASP A 93 1.78 10.41 1.53
C ASP A 93 0.32 9.91 1.56
N ALA A 94 -0.62 10.83 1.31
CA ALA A 94 -2.05 10.55 1.28
C ALA A 94 -2.44 9.53 0.20
N GLN A 95 -1.65 9.41 -0.87
CA GLN A 95 -1.91 8.39 -1.91
C GLN A 95 -1.61 6.97 -1.46
N ASN A 96 -0.74 6.82 -0.45
CA ASN A 96 -0.16 5.54 -0.02
C ASN A 96 -0.75 5.02 1.30
N GLU A 97 -1.85 5.60 1.76
CA GLU A 97 -2.58 5.18 2.95
C GLU A 97 -2.90 3.66 2.93
N GLN A 98 -3.17 3.11 1.76
CA GLN A 98 -3.50 1.70 1.58
C GLN A 98 -2.35 0.73 1.86
N ILE A 99 -1.10 1.19 1.93
CA ILE A 99 0.06 0.33 2.22
C ILE A 99 -0.10 -0.32 3.60
N ALA A 100 -0.52 0.46 4.59
CA ALA A 100 -0.68 -0.03 5.96
C ALA A 100 -1.68 -1.19 6.03
N GLU A 101 -2.82 -1.08 5.34
CA GLU A 101 -3.83 -2.13 5.30
C GLU A 101 -3.39 -3.33 4.46
N ASN A 102 -2.73 -3.11 3.32
CA ASN A 102 -2.17 -4.20 2.52
C ASN A 102 -1.17 -5.05 3.33
N LEU A 103 -0.31 -4.41 4.13
CA LEU A 103 0.65 -5.11 4.99
C LEU A 103 -0.04 -5.83 6.15
N ARG A 104 -1.01 -5.19 6.81
CA ARG A 104 -1.79 -5.82 7.88
C ARG A 104 -2.55 -7.05 7.39
N GLU A 105 -3.19 -6.93 6.23
CA GLU A 105 -3.92 -8.04 5.61
C GLU A 105 -2.98 -9.16 5.16
N ARG A 106 -1.81 -8.80 4.62
CA ARG A 106 -0.78 -9.80 4.27
C ARG A 106 -0.27 -10.55 5.50
N VAL A 107 -0.06 -9.86 6.62
CA VAL A 107 0.28 -10.48 7.91
C VAL A 107 -0.83 -11.42 8.37
N ARG A 108 -2.10 -10.99 8.31
CA ARG A 108 -3.25 -11.83 8.66
C ARG A 108 -3.30 -13.09 7.79
N TYR A 109 -3.13 -12.94 6.48
CA TYR A 109 -3.12 -14.05 5.53
C TYR A 109 -1.96 -15.04 5.79
N LEU A 110 -0.75 -14.55 6.09
CA LEU A 110 0.39 -15.40 6.45
C LEU A 110 0.13 -16.16 7.75
N SER A 111 -0.41 -15.45 8.75
CA SER A 111 -0.79 -16.05 10.03
C SER A 111 -1.87 -17.12 9.88
N GLU A 112 -2.85 -16.94 8.99
CA GLU A 112 -3.89 -17.94 8.70
C GLU A 112 -3.33 -19.18 7.99
N LYS A 113 -2.28 -19.00 7.18
CA LYS A 113 -1.55 -20.09 6.54
C LYS A 113 -0.53 -20.79 7.45
N GLY A 114 -0.15 -20.16 8.56
CA GLY A 114 0.95 -20.61 9.41
C GLY A 114 2.33 -20.39 8.78
N GLU A 115 2.43 -19.42 7.86
CA GLU A 115 3.69 -18.96 7.28
C GLU A 115 4.24 -17.78 8.10
N ASP A 116 5.56 -17.60 8.13
CA ASP A 116 6.22 -16.49 8.82
C ASP A 116 6.08 -15.17 8.03
N VAL A 117 6.33 -14.05 8.69
CA VAL A 117 6.24 -12.72 8.08
C VAL A 117 7.57 -12.32 7.45
N ASP A 118 7.55 -12.27 6.12
CA ASP A 118 8.74 -12.07 5.29
C ASP A 118 8.93 -10.60 4.85
N MET A 119 8.25 -9.66 5.49
CA MET A 119 8.21 -8.26 5.09
C MET A 119 8.94 -7.37 6.08
N LEU A 120 9.91 -6.62 5.58
CA LEU A 120 10.76 -5.76 6.41
C LEU A 120 10.80 -4.32 5.86
N PHE A 121 10.74 -3.34 6.75
CA PHE A 121 11.08 -1.96 6.46
C PHE A 121 12.45 -1.62 7.01
N VAL A 122 13.25 -0.94 6.19
CA VAL A 122 14.61 -0.51 6.59
C VAL A 122 14.76 0.96 6.25
N CYS A 123 15.15 1.73 7.26
CA CYS A 123 15.40 3.16 7.10
C CYS A 123 16.87 3.40 6.86
N GLU A 124 17.15 4.11 5.78
CA GLU A 124 18.50 4.39 5.28
C GLU A 124 19.39 3.14 5.30
N PRO A 125 19.10 2.15 4.45
CA PRO A 125 19.92 0.94 4.37
C PRO A 125 21.38 1.27 4.02
N GLU A 126 22.33 0.76 4.80
CA GLU A 126 23.77 1.01 4.58
C GLU A 126 24.26 0.49 3.22
N TRP A 127 23.70 -0.64 2.78
CA TRP A 127 24.05 -1.27 1.51
C TRP A 127 23.62 -0.44 0.29
N LEU A 128 22.69 0.51 0.43
CA LEU A 128 22.20 1.32 -0.68
C LEU A 128 23.29 2.18 -1.30
N GLU A 129 24.11 2.83 -0.48
CA GLU A 129 25.20 3.68 -0.98
C GLU A 129 26.35 2.86 -1.54
N ARG A 130 26.63 1.72 -0.90
CA ARG A 130 27.71 0.80 -1.30
C ARG A 130 27.44 0.11 -2.63
N LEU A 131 26.22 -0.41 -2.82
CA LEU A 131 25.87 -1.25 -3.97
C LEU A 131 25.20 -0.46 -5.09
N PHE A 132 24.40 0.56 -4.75
CA PHE A 132 23.49 1.24 -5.69
C PHE A 132 23.61 2.78 -5.61
N PRO A 133 24.80 3.34 -5.87
CA PRO A 133 25.04 4.78 -5.75
C PRO A 133 24.22 5.61 -6.77
N GLU A 134 23.88 5.06 -7.94
CA GLU A 134 23.05 5.77 -8.93
C GLU A 134 21.60 5.91 -8.47
N GLN A 135 21.06 4.85 -7.87
CA GLN A 135 19.71 4.80 -7.30
C GLN A 135 19.64 5.70 -6.07
N ALA A 136 20.66 5.66 -5.21
CA ALA A 136 20.77 6.52 -4.04
C ALA A 136 20.71 8.02 -4.38
N LYS A 137 21.32 8.45 -5.51
CA LYS A 137 21.26 9.84 -5.99
C LYS A 137 19.88 10.27 -6.48
N ARG A 138 19.07 9.33 -6.96
CA ARG A 138 17.70 9.60 -7.45
C ARG A 138 16.69 9.74 -6.31
N LEU A 139 16.99 9.15 -5.15
CA LEU A 139 16.12 9.13 -3.99
C LEU A 139 16.27 10.42 -3.17
N ARG A 140 15.14 10.89 -2.64
CA ARG A 140 15.16 11.93 -1.60
C ARG A 140 15.42 11.27 -0.25
N ARG A 141 16.27 11.91 0.57
CA ARG A 141 16.58 11.45 1.93
C ARG A 141 15.56 12.00 2.92
N PRO A 142 15.14 11.21 3.92
CA PRO A 142 15.55 9.83 4.22
C PRO A 142 15.01 8.78 3.23
N ALA A 143 15.85 7.83 2.84
CA ALA A 143 15.44 6.71 1.98
C ALA A 143 14.93 5.54 2.81
N VAL A 144 13.91 4.82 2.33
CA VAL A 144 13.36 3.62 2.96
C VAL A 144 13.30 2.50 1.94
N ALA A 145 13.64 1.29 2.38
CA ALA A 145 13.48 0.07 1.62
C ALA A 145 12.35 -0.78 2.21
N LEU A 146 11.42 -1.20 1.36
CA LEU A 146 10.53 -2.33 1.63
C LEU A 146 11.18 -3.59 1.06
N LEU A 147 11.31 -4.62 1.89
CA LEU A 147 12.01 -5.85 1.55
C LEU A 147 11.07 -7.03 1.65
N CYS A 148 11.16 -7.95 0.67
CA CYS A 148 10.48 -9.23 0.70
C CYS A 148 11.16 -10.20 -0.26
N PRO A 149 11.28 -11.51 0.07
CA PRO A 149 11.77 -12.53 -0.85
C PRO A 149 10.72 -12.90 -1.92
N ASP A 150 9.43 -12.66 -1.69
CA ASP A 150 8.36 -12.98 -2.63
C ASP A 150 8.30 -11.99 -3.80
N ARG A 151 8.73 -12.46 -4.97
CA ARG A 151 8.70 -11.69 -6.22
C ARG A 151 7.31 -11.29 -6.68
N SER A 152 6.30 -12.13 -6.46
CA SER A 152 4.93 -11.86 -6.91
C SER A 152 4.36 -10.69 -6.12
N TRP A 153 4.55 -10.72 -4.80
CA TRP A 153 4.16 -9.64 -3.90
C TRP A 153 4.90 -8.33 -4.21
N MET A 154 6.21 -8.40 -4.43
CA MET A 154 7.02 -7.22 -4.72
C MET A 154 6.66 -6.60 -6.07
N THR A 155 6.32 -7.42 -7.06
CA THR A 155 5.80 -6.94 -8.35
C THR A 155 4.46 -6.22 -8.17
N PHE A 156 3.55 -6.77 -7.35
CA PHE A 156 2.29 -6.12 -7.01
C PHE A 156 2.52 -4.76 -6.34
N MET A 157 3.39 -4.71 -5.33
CA MET A 157 3.72 -3.46 -4.64
C MET A 157 4.36 -2.43 -5.57
N ARG A 158 5.26 -2.86 -6.46
CA ARG A 158 5.85 -1.96 -7.46
C ARG A 158 4.80 -1.31 -8.34
N ILE A 159 3.90 -2.12 -8.92
CA ILE A 159 2.83 -1.61 -9.79
C ILE A 159 1.89 -0.68 -9.01
N ARG A 160 1.63 -0.97 -7.72
CA ARG A 160 0.73 -0.16 -6.91
C ARG A 160 1.32 1.19 -6.53
N LEU A 161 2.61 1.23 -6.21
CA LEU A 161 3.28 2.43 -5.74
C LEU A 161 3.77 3.32 -6.89
N ASP A 162 4.11 2.73 -8.04
CA ASP A 162 4.55 3.36 -9.30
C ASP A 162 5.88 4.15 -9.20
N ARG A 163 6.04 4.97 -8.16
CA ARG A 163 7.16 5.89 -7.89
C ARG A 163 8.26 5.24 -7.05
N VAL A 164 8.52 3.95 -7.23
CA VAL A 164 9.52 3.18 -6.47
C VAL A 164 10.60 2.60 -7.38
N ILE A 165 11.82 2.50 -6.86
CA ILE A 165 12.94 1.86 -7.56
C ILE A 165 13.07 0.44 -7.05
N GLU A 166 12.98 -0.54 -7.94
CA GLU A 166 13.22 -1.95 -7.62
C GLU A 166 14.72 -2.28 -7.72
N VAL A 167 15.21 -3.03 -6.73
CA VAL A 167 16.56 -3.54 -6.67
C VAL A 167 16.53 -4.99 -6.20
N SER A 168 17.36 -5.85 -6.79
CA SER A 168 17.54 -7.23 -6.34
C SER A 168 18.81 -7.37 -5.50
N LEU A 169 18.71 -8.18 -4.45
CA LEU A 169 19.71 -8.37 -3.41
C LEU A 169 19.92 -9.89 -3.20
N PRO A 170 20.79 -10.52 -4.02
CA PRO A 170 20.98 -11.96 -3.95
C PRO A 170 21.80 -12.38 -2.72
N ASN A 171 21.46 -13.52 -2.12
CA ASN A 171 22.22 -14.21 -1.07
C ASN A 171 22.58 -13.38 0.19
N MET A 172 21.73 -12.46 0.63
CA MET A 172 21.95 -11.69 1.87
C MET A 172 21.13 -12.24 3.05
N SER A 173 21.66 -12.10 4.26
CA SER A 173 20.93 -12.45 5.49
C SER A 173 19.96 -11.34 5.88
N ALA A 174 18.88 -11.67 6.60
CA ALA A 174 17.91 -10.67 7.03
C ALA A 174 18.55 -9.55 7.86
N GLU A 175 19.56 -9.85 8.69
CA GLU A 175 20.29 -8.84 9.50
C GLU A 175 21.11 -7.87 8.64
N GLU A 176 21.82 -8.40 7.64
CA GLU A 176 22.61 -7.58 6.70
C GLU A 176 21.71 -6.62 5.91
N VAL A 177 20.53 -7.09 5.51
CA VAL A 177 19.59 -6.24 4.77
C VAL A 177 18.87 -5.27 5.70
N ALA A 178 18.61 -5.67 6.96
CA ALA A 178 17.90 -4.87 7.95
C ALA A 178 18.74 -3.80 8.66
N THR A 179 20.03 -3.71 8.35
CA THR A 179 20.92 -2.72 8.96
C THR A 179 20.45 -1.31 8.63
N CYS A 180 19.88 -0.62 9.63
CA CYS A 180 19.35 0.73 9.52
C CYS A 180 20.43 1.75 9.85
N GLY A 181 20.65 2.73 8.96
CA GLY A 181 21.61 3.81 9.19
C GLY A 181 21.08 4.92 10.10
N GLN A 182 19.79 5.28 9.97
CA GLN A 182 19.14 6.34 10.73
C GLN A 182 17.70 5.97 11.11
N PRO A 183 17.16 6.48 12.24
CA PRO A 183 15.77 6.27 12.62
C PRO A 183 14.82 7.03 11.67
N VAL A 184 13.57 6.57 11.58
CA VAL A 184 12.52 7.26 10.83
C VAL A 184 12.31 8.66 11.41
N PRO A 185 12.46 9.74 10.62
CA PRO A 185 12.17 11.08 11.12
C PRO A 185 10.68 11.25 11.35
N LYS A 186 10.33 12.08 12.33
CA LYS A 186 8.94 12.40 12.64
C LYS A 186 8.40 13.39 11.61
N PHE A 187 7.53 12.92 10.72
CA PHE A 187 6.91 13.79 9.72
C PHE A 187 5.79 14.63 10.34
N PRO A 188 5.68 15.92 9.95
CA PRO A 188 4.49 16.69 10.26
C PRO A 188 3.29 16.11 9.50
N PRO A 189 2.08 16.17 10.07
CA PRO A 189 0.88 15.77 9.35
C PRO A 189 0.73 16.61 8.07
N PRO A 190 0.26 16.03 6.96
CA PRO A 190 0.11 16.75 5.71
C PRO A 190 -0.90 17.88 5.87
N ALA A 191 -0.58 19.06 5.31
CA ALA A 191 -1.44 20.24 5.40
C ALA A 191 -2.82 20.03 4.74
N LYS A 192 -2.89 19.17 3.72
CA LYS A 192 -4.12 18.83 3.02
C LYS A 192 -4.32 17.32 3.03
N TRP A 193 -5.15 16.86 3.95
CA TRP A 193 -5.57 15.48 3.99
C TRP A 193 -6.77 15.28 3.06
N THR A 194 -6.62 14.43 2.05
CA THR A 194 -7.63 14.25 0.99
C THR A 194 -8.45 12.97 1.19
N ALA A 195 -7.97 12.02 1.98
CA ALA A 195 -8.66 10.76 2.19
C ALA A 195 -9.82 10.90 3.20
N PRO A 196 -10.90 10.11 3.06
CA PRO A 196 -12.04 10.16 3.97
C PRO A 196 -11.75 9.58 5.35
N TYR A 197 -10.69 8.77 5.48
CA TYR A 197 -10.28 8.12 6.73
C TYR A 197 -9.24 8.93 7.48
N LYS A 198 -9.06 8.70 8.77
CA LYS A 198 -8.00 9.37 9.53
C LYS A 198 -6.63 8.82 9.10
N PRO A 199 -5.58 9.66 9.03
CA PRO A 199 -4.22 9.18 8.81
C PRO A 199 -3.81 8.21 9.91
N TYR A 200 -2.95 7.24 9.57
CA TYR A 200 -2.39 6.32 10.55
C TYR A 200 -1.57 7.06 11.60
N ALA A 201 -1.59 6.51 12.82
CA ALA A 201 -0.71 6.98 13.88
C ALA A 201 0.75 6.79 13.48
N TRP A 202 1.60 7.75 13.86
CA TRP A 202 3.04 7.63 13.72
C TRP A 202 3.54 6.36 14.46
N GLY A 203 4.46 5.61 13.84
CA GLY A 203 4.98 4.35 14.37
C GLY A 203 4.17 3.10 14.00
N TRP A 204 3.17 3.20 13.11
CA TRP A 204 2.41 2.02 12.67
C TRP A 204 3.30 0.96 11.97
N TRP A 205 4.44 1.39 11.41
CA TRP A 205 5.41 0.57 10.69
C TRP A 205 6.44 -0.12 11.59
N ASP A 206 6.54 0.26 12.87
CA ASP A 206 7.61 -0.21 13.78
C ASP A 206 7.64 -1.74 13.91
N ARG A 207 6.50 -2.39 13.67
CA ARG A 207 6.33 -3.85 13.72
C ARG A 207 7.00 -4.61 12.58
N PHE A 208 7.34 -3.91 11.50
CA PHE A 208 8.00 -4.47 10.34
C PHE A 208 9.50 -4.11 10.31
N MET A 209 10.00 -3.48 11.37
CA MET A 209 11.43 -3.20 11.54
C MET A 209 12.04 -4.27 12.46
N LEU A 210 13.30 -4.62 12.22
CA LEU A 210 14.06 -5.59 13.02
C LEU A 210 14.90 -4.91 14.11
#